data_AF-A0A9E3DAZ1-F1
#
_entry.id   AF-A0A9E3DAZ1-F1
#
_cell.length_a   1.000
_cell.length_b   1.000
_cell.length_c   1.000
_cell.angle_alpha   90.00
_cell.angle_beta   90.00
_cell.angle_gamma   90.00
#
_symmetry.space_group_name_H-M   'P 1'
#
loop_
_entity.id
_entity.type
_entity.pdbx_description
1 polymer ?
#
loop_
_entity_poly.entity_id
_entity_poly.type
_entity_poly.pdbx_seq_one_letter_code
_entity_poly.pdbx_strand_id
1 'polypeptide(L)'
;MFAHPIMLAGICGALLPVVIHLLGQARVRSVRWGAMMFLRPASAGEERLTRLRMILLLLLRMAIVAVLAMALARPMIGSAAPVNAPQGICAVLLFDNSAGMAFDEGTQGRRIETARAAALAVLNRLDRADEVHLIPLVPDNSAANFSNLAFSSSDLQSALSQLTDIQISISPADLAAALTSATRIVNQSALPRKVILILSDREASAWKNITDSFAAAWREQTLNLHESLRLLFVPIGSDSSSNVSVERVFLPTPIVRHLDVPIDVLLHNYGKTPVRAVPIELRSIGQRYDEHQTVDIPAGTFTTARFIGRFPNPGPHILAARIEDSAAIPGNVTFDDESDAIADVVEPLRVCIVTPDNSTTQPATEPAATLPATTQAATDSRLMAAIAPFQRSNSNAADFAIASSASSDSTWRDDLNACNVCILDGVRFLSAEQVAKIQAFVFRGGGLLVLPDNDGRALDQVAGSSMASGLLPATLSPAQPI
;
A
#
# COMPACT_ATOMS: atom_id res chain seq x y z
N MET A 1 -20.25 24.92 -43.32
CA MET A 1 -18.95 25.08 -44.02
C MET A 1 -18.86 24.02 -45.11
N PHE A 2 -18.21 24.27 -46.25
CA PHE A 2 -18.07 23.29 -47.34
C PHE A 2 -16.62 22.77 -47.38
N ALA A 3 -16.43 21.46 -47.56
CA ALA A 3 -15.08 20.89 -47.63
C ALA A 3 -14.29 21.42 -48.85
N HIS A 4 -15.00 21.68 -49.96
CA HIS A 4 -14.42 22.21 -51.19
C HIS A 4 -15.27 23.36 -51.75
N PRO A 5 -15.12 24.60 -51.24
CA PRO A 5 -15.98 25.73 -51.62
C PRO A 5 -15.88 26.10 -53.11
N ILE A 6 -14.76 25.83 -53.77
CA ILE A 6 -14.58 26.03 -55.22
C ILE A 6 -15.57 25.18 -56.03
N MET A 7 -16.04 24.04 -55.52
CA MET A 7 -16.99 23.18 -56.22
C MET A 7 -18.41 23.80 -56.31
N LEU A 8 -18.71 24.84 -55.53
CA LEU A 8 -19.95 25.63 -55.70
C LEU A 8 -20.01 26.36 -57.04
N ALA A 9 -18.87 26.67 -57.66
CA ALA A 9 -18.83 27.20 -59.02
C ALA A 9 -19.44 26.21 -60.05
N GLY A 10 -19.50 24.91 -59.71
CA GLY A 10 -20.20 23.89 -60.50
C GLY A 10 -21.70 24.12 -60.65
N ILE A 11 -22.33 24.94 -59.79
CA ILE A 11 -23.73 25.38 -59.95
C ILE A 11 -23.90 26.19 -61.24
N CYS A 12 -22.87 26.90 -61.72
CA CYS A 12 -22.91 27.55 -63.03
C CYS A 12 -23.11 26.54 -64.17
N GLY A 13 -22.71 25.27 -63.99
CA GLY A 13 -23.00 24.19 -64.93
C GLY A 13 -24.49 23.87 -65.07
N ALA A 14 -25.33 24.22 -64.07
CA ALA A 14 -26.78 24.09 -64.17
C ALA A 14 -27.38 25.04 -65.22
N LEU A 15 -26.65 26.06 -65.69
CA LEU A 15 -27.08 26.91 -66.81
C LEU A 15 -26.94 26.21 -68.17
N LEU A 16 -26.10 25.17 -68.27
CA LEU A 16 -25.79 24.49 -69.53
C LEU A 16 -27.03 23.89 -70.22
N PRO A 17 -27.95 23.18 -69.53
CA PRO A 17 -29.18 22.68 -70.14
C PRO A 17 -30.11 23.77 -70.68
N VAL A 18 -30.15 24.94 -70.04
CA VAL A 18 -30.96 26.08 -70.49
C VAL A 18 -30.38 26.68 -71.76
N VAL A 19 -29.06 26.88 -71.79
CA VAL A 19 -28.37 27.40 -72.98
C VAL A 19 -28.58 26.46 -74.17
N ILE A 20 -28.43 25.14 -73.98
CA ILE A 20 -28.67 24.14 -75.03
C ILE A 20 -30.14 24.14 -75.47
N HIS A 21 -31.09 24.29 -74.54
CA HIS A 21 -32.52 24.34 -74.86
C HIS A 21 -32.87 25.56 -75.74
N LEU A 22 -32.34 26.75 -75.41
CA LEU A 22 -32.56 27.98 -76.17
C LEU A 22 -31.91 27.91 -77.56
N LEU A 23 -30.72 27.31 -77.68
CA LEU A 23 -30.05 27.08 -78.97
C LEU A 23 -30.79 26.07 -79.85
N GLY A 24 -31.44 25.06 -79.25
CA GLY A 24 -32.22 24.05 -79.96
C GLY A 24 -33.53 24.57 -80.56
N GLN A 25 -34.13 25.61 -79.97
CA GLN A 25 -35.36 26.23 -80.50
C GLN A 25 -35.13 27.04 -81.79
N ALA A 26 -33.89 27.43 -82.10
CA ALA A 26 -33.58 28.29 -83.23
C ALA A 26 -33.67 27.60 -84.62
N ARG A 27 -34.02 26.31 -84.70
CA ARG A 27 -33.99 25.54 -85.96
C ARG A 27 -35.25 24.75 -86.31
N VAL A 28 -36.41 25.08 -85.76
CA VAL A 28 -37.66 24.47 -86.21
C VAL A 28 -38.13 25.15 -87.49
N ARG A 29 -37.65 24.65 -88.65
CA ARG A 29 -38.23 25.01 -89.95
C ARG A 29 -39.55 24.27 -90.12
N SER A 30 -40.66 24.98 -90.00
CA SER A 30 -41.98 24.45 -90.35
C SER A 30 -42.06 24.24 -91.86
N VAL A 31 -42.08 22.99 -92.32
CA VAL A 31 -42.36 22.66 -93.73
C VAL A 31 -43.86 22.41 -93.86
N ARG A 32 -44.56 23.22 -94.67
CA ARG A 32 -45.99 23.05 -94.96
C ARG A 32 -46.17 21.86 -95.90
N TRP A 33 -46.67 20.74 -95.38
CA TRP A 33 -47.00 19.54 -96.16
C TRP A 33 -48.52 19.43 -96.32
N GLY A 34 -48.99 19.21 -97.55
CA GLY A 34 -50.41 19.32 -97.93
C GLY A 34 -51.35 18.29 -97.27
N ALA A 35 -50.83 17.20 -96.70
CA ALA A 35 -51.64 16.17 -96.04
C ALA A 35 -52.21 16.58 -94.67
N MET A 36 -51.73 17.67 -94.07
CA MET A 36 -52.14 18.10 -92.72
C MET A 36 -53.52 18.77 -92.65
N MET A 37 -54.13 19.12 -93.79
CA MET A 37 -55.44 19.79 -93.83
C MET A 37 -56.64 18.87 -93.50
N PHE A 38 -56.43 17.55 -93.38
CA PHE A 38 -57.46 16.57 -93.02
C PHE A 38 -57.47 16.19 -91.53
N LEU A 39 -56.49 16.67 -90.76
CA LEU A 39 -56.43 16.46 -89.31
C LEU A 39 -57.28 17.54 -88.63
N ARG A 40 -58.42 17.12 -88.05
CA ARG A 40 -59.25 17.98 -87.19
C ARG A 40 -58.37 18.56 -86.07
N PRO A 41 -58.48 19.86 -85.73
CA PRO A 41 -57.75 20.43 -84.61
C PRO A 41 -58.33 19.87 -83.31
N ALA A 42 -57.74 18.80 -82.79
CA ALA A 42 -57.95 18.38 -81.42
C ALA A 42 -57.09 19.26 -80.51
N SER A 43 -57.76 19.90 -79.55
CA SER A 43 -57.24 20.29 -78.24
C SER A 43 -56.12 21.35 -78.16
N ALA A 44 -56.52 22.61 -78.06
CA ALA A 44 -55.74 23.68 -77.40
C ALA A 44 -55.32 23.34 -75.94
N GLY A 45 -55.89 22.28 -75.34
CA GLY A 45 -55.50 21.77 -74.02
C GLY A 45 -54.22 20.92 -73.99
N GLU A 46 -53.87 20.22 -75.08
CA GLU A 46 -52.68 19.34 -75.12
C GLU A 46 -51.37 20.14 -75.25
N GLU A 47 -51.40 21.31 -75.88
CA GLU A 47 -50.24 22.19 -75.97
C GLU A 47 -49.80 22.70 -74.59
N ARG A 48 -50.74 22.97 -73.67
CA ARG A 48 -50.44 23.52 -72.34
C ARG A 48 -49.78 22.49 -71.44
N LEU A 49 -50.26 21.25 -71.46
CA LEU A 49 -49.64 20.13 -70.73
C LEU A 49 -48.26 19.79 -71.29
N THR A 50 -48.10 19.86 -72.61
CA THR A 50 -46.80 19.62 -73.26
C THR A 50 -45.78 20.70 -72.90
N ARG A 51 -46.17 21.98 -72.91
CA ARG A 51 -45.30 23.08 -72.44
C ARG A 51 -44.94 22.96 -70.97
N LEU A 52 -45.90 22.61 -70.11
CA LEU A 52 -45.64 22.41 -68.68
C LEU A 52 -44.66 21.26 -68.44
N ARG A 53 -44.83 20.14 -69.16
CA ARG A 53 -43.92 18.99 -69.10
C ARG A 53 -42.52 19.37 -69.57
N MET A 54 -42.38 20.18 -70.61
CA MET A 54 -41.08 20.66 -71.08
C MET A 54 -40.37 21.56 -70.04
N ILE A 55 -41.09 22.49 -69.42
CA ILE A 55 -40.52 23.37 -68.37
C ILE A 55 -40.13 22.54 -67.14
N LEU A 56 -40.98 21.59 -66.72
CA LEU A 56 -40.71 20.73 -65.58
C LEU A 56 -39.48 19.82 -65.82
N LEU A 57 -39.36 19.25 -67.02
CA LEU A 57 -38.18 18.45 -67.40
C LEU A 57 -36.91 19.30 -67.45
N LEU A 58 -37.01 20.56 -67.89
CA LEU A 58 -35.87 21.48 -67.89
C LEU A 58 -35.41 21.80 -66.46
N LEU A 59 -36.35 22.16 -65.57
CA LEU A 59 -36.06 22.42 -64.16
C LEU A 59 -35.47 21.19 -63.45
N LEU A 60 -36.01 20.00 -63.72
CA LEU A 60 -35.48 18.76 -63.16
C LEU A 60 -34.03 18.52 -63.61
N ARG A 61 -33.72 18.80 -64.88
CA ARG A 61 -32.36 18.65 -65.42
C ARG A 61 -31.37 19.61 -64.76
N MET A 62 -31.79 20.85 -64.49
CA MET A 62 -30.98 21.82 -63.74
C MET A 62 -30.82 21.40 -62.27
N ALA A 63 -31.90 20.90 -61.64
CA ALA A 63 -31.87 20.45 -60.26
C ALA A 63 -30.90 19.28 -60.05
N ILE A 64 -30.84 18.31 -60.97
CA ILE A 64 -29.88 17.20 -60.90
C ILE A 64 -28.44 17.71 -60.88
N VAL A 65 -28.10 18.66 -61.75
CA VAL A 65 -26.74 19.24 -61.82
C VAL A 65 -26.43 20.05 -60.57
N ALA A 66 -27.38 20.84 -60.06
CA ALA A 66 -27.23 21.63 -58.85
C ALA A 66 -27.04 20.75 -57.60
N VAL A 67 -27.83 19.68 -57.47
CA VAL A 67 -27.72 18.70 -56.37
C VAL A 67 -26.38 17.96 -56.45
N LEU A 68 -25.92 17.59 -57.65
CA LEU A 68 -24.61 16.96 -57.83
C LEU A 68 -23.47 17.89 -57.42
N ALA A 69 -23.51 19.16 -57.83
CA ALA A 69 -22.53 20.17 -57.41
C ALA A 69 -22.54 20.37 -55.88
N MET A 70 -23.72 20.37 -55.26
CA MET A 70 -23.87 20.48 -53.81
C MET A 70 -23.37 19.23 -53.07
N ALA A 71 -23.61 18.03 -53.61
CA ALA A 71 -23.08 16.78 -53.07
C ALA A 71 -21.55 16.72 -53.14
N LEU A 72 -20.97 17.21 -54.24
CA LEU A 72 -19.51 17.32 -54.42
C LEU A 72 -18.90 18.41 -53.53
N ALA A 73 -19.62 19.49 -53.26
CA ALA A 73 -19.20 20.52 -52.31
C ALA A 73 -19.16 20.03 -50.85
N ARG A 74 -19.80 18.88 -50.55
CA ARG A 74 -19.87 18.22 -49.23
C ARG A 74 -20.18 19.23 -48.11
N PRO A 75 -21.45 19.67 -47.97
CA PRO A 75 -21.86 20.53 -46.87
C PRO A 75 -21.63 19.83 -45.53
N MET A 76 -20.79 20.42 -44.68
CA MET A 76 -20.64 19.97 -43.30
C MET A 76 -21.76 20.60 -42.47
N ILE A 77 -22.68 19.77 -42.00
CA ILE A 77 -23.73 20.14 -41.04
C ILE A 77 -23.07 20.10 -39.66
N GLY A 78 -22.57 21.25 -39.22
CA GLY A 78 -21.88 21.45 -37.95
C GLY A 78 -21.54 22.92 -37.74
N SER A 79 -21.48 23.35 -36.47
CA SER A 79 -21.26 24.74 -36.08
C SER A 79 -20.00 25.31 -36.76
N ALA A 80 -20.08 26.51 -37.31
CA ALA A 80 -18.95 27.17 -37.96
C ALA A 80 -17.86 27.46 -36.93
N ALA A 81 -16.79 26.66 -36.90
CA ALA A 81 -15.63 26.97 -36.10
C ALA A 81 -14.92 28.22 -36.68
N PRO A 82 -14.58 29.23 -35.87
CA PRO A 82 -13.88 30.41 -36.35
C PRO A 82 -12.51 30.02 -36.92
N VAL A 83 -12.08 30.71 -37.98
CA VAL A 83 -10.80 30.50 -38.70
C VAL A 83 -9.56 30.70 -37.80
N ASN A 84 -9.73 31.28 -36.61
CA ASN A 84 -8.70 31.46 -35.57
C ASN A 84 -8.93 30.59 -34.32
N ALA A 85 -9.69 29.49 -34.40
CA ALA A 85 -9.82 28.58 -33.26
C ALA A 85 -8.45 27.96 -32.91
N PRO A 86 -8.09 27.85 -31.60
CA PRO A 86 -6.89 27.15 -31.18
C PRO A 86 -6.86 25.76 -31.81
N GLN A 87 -5.74 25.39 -32.44
CA GLN A 87 -5.50 24.03 -32.93
C GLN A 87 -4.51 23.37 -31.98
N GLY A 88 -4.77 22.12 -31.62
CA GLY A 88 -3.92 21.36 -30.70
C GLY A 88 -4.74 20.48 -29.77
N ILE A 89 -4.02 19.76 -28.91
CA ILE A 89 -4.54 18.82 -27.93
C ILE A 89 -4.02 19.24 -26.54
N CYS A 90 -4.91 19.31 -25.55
CA CYS A 90 -4.53 19.34 -24.14
C CYS A 90 -4.43 17.89 -23.65
N ALA A 91 -3.21 17.41 -23.44
CA ALA A 91 -2.90 16.06 -22.97
C ALA A 91 -2.48 16.09 -21.50
N VAL A 92 -3.24 15.41 -20.64
CA VAL A 92 -2.89 15.21 -19.22
C VAL A 92 -2.52 13.75 -19.00
N LEU A 93 -1.26 13.49 -18.68
CA LEU A 93 -0.71 12.17 -18.38
C LEU A 93 -0.78 11.96 -16.86
N LEU A 94 -1.65 11.06 -16.42
CA LEU A 94 -1.65 10.51 -15.06
C LEU A 94 -0.66 9.35 -15.03
N PHE A 95 0.44 9.52 -14.29
CA PHE A 95 1.56 8.58 -14.26
C PHE A 95 1.62 7.87 -12.91
N ASP A 96 1.48 6.54 -12.91
CA ASP A 96 1.57 5.75 -11.70
C ASP A 96 3.03 5.62 -11.25
N ASN A 97 3.29 6.04 -10.02
CA ASN A 97 4.58 5.93 -9.34
C ASN A 97 4.44 5.27 -7.96
N SER A 98 3.39 4.48 -7.76
CA SER A 98 3.21 3.67 -6.55
C SER A 98 4.22 2.52 -6.47
N ALA A 99 4.25 1.87 -5.30
CA ALA A 99 5.13 0.75 -4.98
C ALA A 99 5.05 -0.40 -6.03
N GLY A 100 3.85 -0.72 -6.54
CA GLY A 100 3.66 -1.76 -7.56
C GLY A 100 4.45 -1.51 -8.86
N MET A 101 4.77 -0.25 -9.16
CA MET A 101 5.57 0.12 -10.33
C MET A 101 7.05 -0.24 -10.20
N ALA A 102 7.50 -0.63 -9.01
CA ALA A 102 8.84 -1.21 -8.78
C ALA A 102 8.97 -2.63 -9.34
N PHE A 103 7.85 -3.34 -9.53
CA PHE A 103 7.84 -4.73 -9.95
C PHE A 103 8.60 -4.93 -11.27
N ASP A 104 9.51 -5.88 -11.26
CA ASP A 104 10.34 -6.31 -12.38
C ASP A 104 9.67 -7.47 -13.12
N GLU A 105 9.31 -7.23 -14.38
CA GLU A 105 8.73 -8.22 -15.29
C GLU A 105 9.82 -9.06 -16.00
N GLY A 106 11.05 -9.06 -15.45
CA GLY A 106 12.20 -9.80 -15.95
C GLY A 106 12.71 -9.22 -17.26
N THR A 107 12.41 -9.89 -18.38
CA THR A 107 12.92 -9.45 -19.70
C THR A 107 12.36 -8.10 -20.16
N GLN A 108 11.20 -7.67 -19.63
CA GLN A 108 10.60 -6.37 -19.93
C GLN A 108 11.11 -5.26 -18.99
N GLY A 109 11.91 -5.61 -17.97
CA GLY A 109 12.38 -4.70 -16.94
C GLY A 109 11.27 -4.25 -16.00
N ARG A 110 11.53 -3.15 -15.28
CA ARG A 110 10.60 -2.63 -14.27
C ARG A 110 9.40 -1.96 -14.91
N ARG A 111 8.22 -2.10 -14.29
CA ARG A 111 6.97 -1.47 -14.75
C ARG A 111 7.09 0.04 -14.92
N ILE A 112 7.80 0.73 -14.02
CA ILE A 112 8.03 2.18 -14.15
C ILE A 112 8.79 2.55 -15.43
N GLU A 113 9.73 1.72 -15.90
CA GLU A 113 10.50 1.95 -17.13
C GLU A 113 9.61 1.74 -18.36
N THR A 114 8.76 0.72 -18.33
CA THR A 114 7.74 0.49 -19.37
C THR A 114 6.74 1.65 -19.44
N ALA A 115 6.27 2.16 -18.31
CA ALA A 115 5.40 3.32 -18.25
C ALA A 115 6.08 4.58 -18.78
N ARG A 116 7.37 4.82 -18.43
CA ARG A 116 8.17 5.91 -18.98
C ARG A 116 8.29 5.81 -20.49
N ALA A 117 8.59 4.62 -21.02
CA ALA A 117 8.67 4.41 -22.47
C ALA A 117 7.33 4.69 -23.18
N ALA A 118 6.21 4.26 -22.60
CA ALA A 118 4.87 4.54 -23.12
C ALA A 118 4.54 6.05 -23.10
N ALA A 119 4.85 6.73 -22.00
CA ALA A 119 4.69 8.18 -21.90
C ALA A 119 5.57 8.92 -22.91
N LEU A 120 6.85 8.54 -23.06
CA LEU A 120 7.76 9.10 -24.06
C LEU A 120 7.24 8.91 -25.49
N ALA A 121 6.68 7.75 -25.82
CA ALA A 121 6.10 7.50 -27.13
C ALA A 121 4.89 8.42 -27.43
N VAL A 122 4.15 8.83 -26.40
CA VAL A 122 3.06 9.81 -26.53
C VAL A 122 3.62 11.22 -26.67
N LEU A 123 4.56 11.61 -25.79
CA LEU A 123 5.20 12.92 -25.83
C LEU A 123 5.86 13.21 -27.18
N ASN A 124 6.54 12.22 -27.78
CA ASN A 124 7.18 12.35 -29.09
C ASN A 124 6.23 12.56 -30.28
N ARG A 125 4.91 12.40 -30.08
CA ARG A 125 3.89 12.62 -31.12
C ARG A 125 3.20 13.99 -30.99
N LEU A 126 3.50 14.74 -29.93
CA LEU A 126 2.91 16.05 -29.68
C LEU A 126 3.66 17.13 -30.47
N ASP A 127 2.90 18.11 -30.96
CA ASP A 127 3.42 19.28 -31.67
C ASP A 127 3.55 20.49 -30.72
N ARG A 128 4.21 21.56 -31.18
CA ARG A 128 4.38 22.81 -30.40
C ARG A 128 3.06 23.51 -30.03
N ALA A 129 1.96 23.16 -30.70
CA ALA A 129 0.64 23.74 -30.44
C ALA A 129 -0.14 22.96 -29.36
N ASP A 130 0.39 21.83 -28.90
CA ASP A 130 -0.22 20.99 -27.88
C ASP A 130 0.20 21.44 -26.47
N GLU A 131 -0.71 21.26 -25.52
CA GLU A 131 -0.44 21.46 -24.09
C GLU A 131 -0.24 20.09 -23.43
N VAL A 132 0.80 19.94 -22.62
CA VAL A 132 1.07 18.70 -21.91
C VAL A 132 1.24 18.91 -20.40
N HIS A 133 0.58 18.04 -19.64
CA HIS A 133 0.63 18.04 -18.19
C HIS A 133 0.93 16.64 -17.70
N LEU A 134 1.83 16.52 -16.72
CA LEU A 134 2.19 15.26 -16.08
C LEU A 134 1.72 15.32 -14.63
N ILE A 135 1.01 14.30 -14.17
CA ILE A 135 0.52 14.23 -12.79
C ILE A 135 0.88 12.84 -12.24
N PRO A 136 1.82 12.74 -11.28
CA PRO A 136 2.05 11.48 -10.58
C PRO A 136 0.85 11.12 -9.71
N LEU A 137 0.52 9.83 -9.62
CA LEU A 137 -0.56 9.34 -8.74
C LEU A 137 -0.20 9.44 -7.26
N VAL A 138 1.10 9.39 -6.95
CA VAL A 138 1.66 9.59 -5.61
C VAL A 138 2.51 10.86 -5.65
N PRO A 139 2.01 11.99 -5.14
CA PRO A 139 2.77 13.22 -5.13
C PRO A 139 3.94 13.14 -4.15
N ASP A 140 5.05 13.79 -4.50
CA ASP A 140 6.24 13.84 -3.65
C ASP A 140 5.97 14.75 -2.43
N ASN A 141 6.03 14.18 -1.22
CA ASN A 141 5.79 14.89 0.04
C ASN A 141 6.99 15.77 0.47
N SER A 142 8.10 15.75 -0.27
CA SER A 142 9.34 16.44 0.10
C SER A 142 9.33 17.97 -0.10
N ALA A 143 8.19 18.57 -0.49
CA ALA A 143 7.99 20.01 -0.43
C ALA A 143 6.68 20.35 0.27
N ALA A 144 6.79 20.94 1.45
CA ALA A 144 5.72 21.69 2.10
C ALA A 144 5.24 22.82 1.18
N ASN A 145 4.29 22.53 0.29
CA ASN A 145 3.43 23.46 -0.43
C ASN A 145 2.21 22.68 -0.98
N PHE A 146 1.33 22.29 -0.05
CA PHE A 146 0.02 21.72 -0.36
C PHE A 146 -0.91 22.82 -0.90
N SER A 147 -0.85 23.06 -2.19
CA SER A 147 -1.95 23.60 -3.02
C SER A 147 -1.49 23.66 -4.47
N ASN A 148 -2.16 22.94 -5.36
CA ASN A 148 -1.97 22.91 -6.82
C ASN A 148 -0.78 22.09 -7.33
N LEU A 149 -0.80 20.77 -7.11
CA LEU A 149 0.00 19.83 -7.89
C LEU A 149 -0.65 19.62 -9.27
N ALA A 150 -0.50 20.63 -10.12
CA ALA A 150 -0.68 20.55 -11.55
C ALA A 150 0.67 20.95 -12.15
N PHE A 151 1.48 19.97 -12.53
CA PHE A 151 2.71 20.26 -13.27
C PHE A 151 2.28 20.69 -14.68
N SER A 152 2.37 21.99 -14.93
CA SER A 152 2.09 22.60 -16.22
C SER A 152 3.41 22.85 -16.92
N SER A 153 3.68 22.09 -17.97
CA SER A 153 4.71 22.45 -18.92
C SER A 153 4.06 22.69 -20.28
N SER A 154 3.86 23.95 -20.63
CA SER A 154 3.66 24.32 -22.04
C SER A 154 4.89 23.95 -22.90
N ASP A 155 6.01 23.59 -22.26
CA ASP A 155 7.26 23.17 -22.89
C ASP A 155 7.45 21.65 -22.79
N LEU A 156 7.36 20.97 -23.93
CA LEU A 156 7.59 19.52 -24.08
C LEU A 156 8.92 19.05 -23.45
N GLN A 157 9.96 19.87 -23.48
CA GLN A 157 11.27 19.56 -22.89
C GLN A 157 11.19 19.42 -21.36
N SER A 158 10.38 20.27 -20.69
CA SER A 158 10.21 20.22 -19.24
C SER A 158 9.42 18.96 -18.84
N ALA A 159 8.40 18.57 -19.61
CA ALA A 159 7.69 17.30 -19.41
C ALA A 159 8.63 16.09 -19.49
N LEU A 160 9.55 16.09 -20.47
CA LEU A 160 10.54 15.02 -20.63
C LEU A 160 11.48 14.93 -19.41
N SER A 161 11.99 16.07 -18.93
CA SER A 161 12.85 16.08 -17.72
C SER A 161 12.11 15.62 -16.47
N GLN A 162 10.86 16.04 -16.29
CA GLN A 162 10.05 15.65 -15.13
C GLN A 162 9.74 14.15 -15.16
N LEU A 163 9.43 13.59 -16.33
CA LEU A 163 9.18 12.16 -16.47
C LEU A 163 10.40 11.30 -16.08
N THR A 164 11.61 11.77 -16.37
CA THR A 164 12.84 11.09 -15.94
C THR A 164 13.08 11.19 -14.44
N ASP A 165 12.61 12.26 -13.79
CA ASP A 165 12.85 12.55 -12.38
C ASP A 165 11.86 11.84 -11.43
N ILE A 166 10.67 11.46 -11.91
CA ILE A 166 9.64 10.77 -11.08
C ILE A 166 10.20 9.48 -10.47
N GLN A 167 10.33 9.45 -9.14
CA GLN A 167 10.74 8.26 -8.40
C GLN A 167 9.53 7.43 -7.95
N ILE A 168 9.77 6.14 -7.68
CA ILE A 168 8.79 5.26 -7.04
C ILE A 168 8.58 5.73 -5.61
N SER A 169 7.32 5.74 -5.19
CA SER A 169 6.91 6.03 -3.82
C SER A 169 6.22 4.81 -3.20
N ILE A 170 6.51 4.59 -1.91
CA ILE A 170 5.91 3.50 -1.11
C ILE A 170 4.50 3.90 -0.63
N SER A 171 4.10 5.16 -0.81
CA SER A 171 2.75 5.61 -0.44
C SER A 171 1.68 5.11 -1.42
N PRO A 172 0.43 4.88 -0.96
CA PRO A 172 -0.65 4.42 -1.82
C PRO A 172 -0.99 5.47 -2.89
N ALA A 173 -1.19 5.01 -4.12
CA ALA A 173 -1.70 5.85 -5.21
C ALA A 173 -3.15 6.29 -4.96
N ASP A 174 -3.49 7.51 -5.41
CA ASP A 174 -4.86 8.01 -5.41
C ASP A 174 -5.27 8.50 -6.81
N LEU A 175 -5.89 7.61 -7.57
CA LEU A 175 -6.38 7.94 -8.90
C LEU A 175 -7.52 8.99 -8.86
N ALA A 176 -8.33 9.02 -7.81
CA ALA A 176 -9.47 9.95 -7.70
C ALA A 176 -8.98 11.40 -7.52
N ALA A 177 -7.96 11.59 -6.68
CA ALA A 177 -7.29 12.88 -6.51
C ALA A 177 -6.61 13.33 -7.81
N ALA A 178 -5.89 12.43 -8.48
CA ALA A 178 -5.22 12.71 -9.75
C ALA A 178 -6.23 13.09 -10.86
N LEU A 179 -7.34 12.37 -10.99
CA LEU A 179 -8.42 12.67 -11.92
C LEU A 179 -9.09 14.02 -11.63
N THR A 180 -9.31 14.35 -10.36
CA THR A 180 -9.86 15.65 -9.96
C THR A 180 -8.94 16.78 -10.43
N SER A 181 -7.63 16.59 -10.30
CA SER A 181 -6.64 17.56 -10.79
C SER A 181 -6.57 17.63 -12.31
N ALA A 182 -6.62 16.50 -13.01
CA ALA A 182 -6.68 16.47 -14.47
C ALA A 182 -7.92 17.20 -15.00
N THR A 183 -9.09 16.95 -14.41
CA THR A 183 -10.34 17.61 -14.82
C THR A 183 -10.26 19.13 -14.67
N ARG A 184 -9.60 19.63 -13.62
CA ARG A 184 -9.39 21.08 -13.43
C ARG A 184 -8.56 21.69 -14.56
N ILE A 185 -7.45 21.05 -14.91
CA ILE A 185 -6.55 21.50 -15.99
C ILE A 185 -7.29 21.48 -17.33
N VAL A 186 -7.94 20.37 -17.63
CA VAL A 186 -8.69 20.18 -18.87
C VAL A 186 -9.83 21.20 -18.99
N ASN A 187 -10.49 21.57 -17.90
CA ASN A 187 -11.52 22.62 -17.91
C ASN A 187 -10.96 24.03 -18.15
N GLN A 188 -9.72 24.29 -17.75
CA GLN A 188 -9.04 25.58 -17.95
C GLN A 188 -8.44 25.74 -19.35
N SER A 189 -8.12 24.64 -20.03
CA SER A 189 -7.54 24.67 -21.38
C SER A 189 -8.55 25.15 -22.44
N ALA A 190 -8.05 26.05 -23.30
CA ALA A 190 -8.78 26.59 -24.46
C ALA A 190 -8.71 25.68 -25.70
N LEU A 191 -7.92 24.59 -25.65
CA LEU A 191 -7.76 23.68 -26.78
C LEU A 191 -9.02 22.85 -27.04
N PRO A 192 -9.37 22.60 -28.31
CA PRO A 192 -10.62 21.94 -28.68
C PRO A 192 -10.62 20.43 -28.42
N ARG A 193 -9.43 19.82 -28.32
CA ARG A 193 -9.26 18.38 -28.06
C ARG A 193 -8.59 18.19 -26.72
N LYS A 194 -9.15 17.31 -25.90
CA LYS A 194 -8.74 17.10 -24.51
C LYS A 194 -8.55 15.60 -24.28
N VAL A 195 -7.40 15.20 -23.76
CA VAL A 195 -7.07 13.79 -23.53
C VAL A 195 -6.53 13.64 -22.11
N ILE A 196 -7.12 12.73 -21.34
CA ILE A 196 -6.55 12.25 -20.08
C ILE A 196 -6.03 10.84 -20.34
N LEU A 197 -4.73 10.64 -20.18
CA LEU A 197 -4.05 9.37 -20.37
C LEU A 197 -3.61 8.84 -19.02
N ILE A 198 -4.04 7.64 -18.64
CA ILE A 198 -3.67 6.99 -17.39
C ILE A 198 -2.67 5.88 -17.69
N LEU A 199 -1.47 5.95 -17.12
CA LEU A 199 -0.45 4.91 -17.22
C LEU A 199 -0.30 4.27 -15.83
N SER A 200 -0.86 3.08 -15.64
CA SER A 200 -0.90 2.39 -14.34
C SER A 200 -0.92 0.88 -14.51
N ASP A 201 -0.45 0.16 -13.50
CA ASP A 201 -0.43 -1.29 -13.47
C ASP A 201 -1.77 -1.94 -13.06
N ARG A 202 -2.79 -1.13 -12.79
CA ARG A 202 -4.16 -1.53 -12.37
C ARG A 202 -4.22 -2.14 -10.97
N GLU A 203 -3.26 -1.84 -10.09
CA GLU A 203 -3.37 -2.27 -8.71
C GLU A 203 -4.65 -1.72 -8.06
N ALA A 204 -5.42 -2.60 -7.39
CA ALA A 204 -6.73 -2.25 -6.85
C ALA A 204 -6.68 -1.13 -5.78
N SER A 205 -5.55 -1.00 -5.08
CA SER A 205 -5.30 0.02 -4.06
C SER A 205 -5.46 1.44 -4.61
N ALA A 206 -4.97 1.70 -5.83
CA ALA A 206 -5.08 2.99 -6.52
C ALA A 206 -6.52 3.43 -6.83
N TRP A 207 -7.44 2.45 -6.92
CA TRP A 207 -8.84 2.66 -7.30
C TRP A 207 -9.80 2.76 -6.11
N LYS A 208 -9.30 2.59 -4.88
CA LYS A 208 -10.14 2.54 -3.66
C LYS A 208 -11.07 3.75 -3.50
N ASN A 209 -10.62 4.94 -3.93
CA ASN A 209 -11.37 6.19 -3.83
C ASN A 209 -12.28 6.46 -5.05
N ILE A 210 -12.26 5.62 -6.08
CA ILE A 210 -13.16 5.69 -7.22
C ILE A 210 -14.48 4.98 -6.87
N THR A 211 -15.29 5.67 -6.08
CA THR A 211 -16.63 5.20 -5.67
C THR A 211 -17.70 5.57 -6.71
N ASP A 212 -18.90 4.98 -6.61
CA ASP A 212 -20.04 5.38 -7.43
C ASP A 212 -20.39 6.86 -7.27
N SER A 213 -20.26 7.40 -6.05
CA SER A 213 -20.48 8.82 -5.76
C SER A 213 -19.44 9.70 -6.44
N PHE A 214 -18.16 9.31 -6.40
CA PHE A 214 -17.11 10.01 -7.15
C PHE A 214 -17.37 9.96 -8.65
N ALA A 215 -17.69 8.79 -9.20
CA ALA A 215 -17.96 8.62 -10.62
C ALA A 215 -19.17 9.46 -11.08
N ALA A 216 -20.23 9.57 -10.27
CA ALA A 216 -21.38 10.43 -10.56
C ALA A 216 -20.98 11.91 -10.58
N ALA A 217 -20.27 12.38 -9.56
CA ALA A 217 -19.82 13.78 -9.47
C ALA A 217 -18.83 14.14 -10.61
N TRP A 218 -17.89 13.25 -10.93
CA TRP A 218 -16.93 13.45 -12.00
C TRP A 218 -17.60 13.50 -13.38
N ARG A 219 -18.61 12.65 -13.63
CA ARG A 219 -19.42 12.73 -14.86
C ARG A 219 -20.12 14.07 -14.97
N GLU A 220 -20.76 14.56 -13.90
CA GLU A 220 -21.42 15.86 -13.89
C GLU A 220 -20.46 17.00 -14.24
N GLN A 221 -19.26 17.00 -13.63
CA GLN A 221 -18.21 18.00 -13.91
C GLN A 221 -17.66 17.95 -15.34
N THR A 222 -17.77 16.81 -16.02
CA THR A 222 -17.23 16.59 -17.37
C THR A 222 -18.31 16.56 -18.45
N LEU A 223 -19.59 16.77 -18.11
CA LEU A 223 -20.71 16.80 -19.07
C LEU A 223 -20.46 17.78 -20.21
N ASN A 224 -19.96 18.98 -19.92
CA ASN A 224 -19.70 20.00 -20.94
C ASN A 224 -18.48 19.67 -21.84
N LEU A 225 -17.70 18.66 -21.47
CA LEU A 225 -16.51 18.23 -22.19
C LEU A 225 -16.72 16.93 -22.98
N HIS A 226 -17.88 16.27 -22.90
CA HIS A 226 -18.09 14.91 -23.41
C HIS A 226 -17.72 14.72 -24.89
N GLU A 227 -17.90 15.72 -25.75
CA GLU A 227 -17.52 15.64 -27.17
C GLU A 227 -16.02 15.86 -27.42
N SER A 228 -15.34 16.60 -26.54
CA SER A 228 -13.94 17.02 -26.68
C SER A 228 -12.95 16.21 -25.84
N LEU A 229 -13.41 15.60 -24.74
CA LEU A 229 -12.62 14.82 -23.81
C LEU A 229 -12.57 13.35 -24.21
N ARG A 230 -11.36 12.78 -24.19
CA ARG A 230 -11.11 11.35 -24.28
C ARG A 230 -10.35 10.90 -23.03
N LEU A 231 -10.82 9.83 -22.41
CA LEU A 231 -10.13 9.15 -21.32
C LEU A 231 -9.52 7.87 -21.89
N LEU A 232 -8.21 7.72 -21.76
CA LEU A 232 -7.45 6.57 -22.26
C LEU A 232 -6.70 5.93 -21.10
N PHE A 233 -6.75 4.61 -21.01
CA PHE A 233 -6.01 3.84 -20.02
C PHE A 233 -4.97 2.96 -20.73
N VAL A 234 -3.72 3.06 -20.29
CA VAL A 234 -2.59 2.25 -20.76
C VAL A 234 -2.21 1.30 -19.63
N PRO A 235 -2.60 0.02 -19.72
CA PRO A 235 -2.20 -0.97 -18.73
C PRO A 235 -0.69 -1.20 -18.82
N ILE A 236 -0.02 -1.14 -17.67
CA ILE A 236 1.39 -1.43 -17.52
C ILE A 236 1.57 -2.77 -16.81
N GLY A 237 2.55 -3.56 -17.25
CA GLY A 237 2.83 -4.87 -16.66
C GLY A 237 1.84 -5.96 -17.06
N SER A 238 2.11 -7.17 -16.59
CA SER A 238 1.31 -8.36 -16.84
C SER A 238 0.24 -8.58 -15.77
N ASP A 239 -0.74 -9.45 -16.05
CA ASP A 239 -1.74 -9.89 -15.06
C ASP A 239 -1.16 -10.86 -14.00
N SER A 240 0.12 -11.24 -14.13
CA SER A 240 0.79 -12.19 -13.25
C SER A 240 1.91 -11.50 -12.47
N SER A 241 1.58 -10.96 -11.30
CA SER A 241 2.56 -10.56 -10.30
C SER A 241 2.64 -11.63 -9.20
N SER A 242 3.86 -12.05 -8.87
CA SER A 242 4.14 -12.91 -7.72
C SER A 242 5.18 -12.19 -6.88
N ASN A 243 4.95 -12.08 -5.58
CA ASN A 243 5.83 -11.39 -4.65
C ASN A 243 5.99 -12.21 -3.38
N VAL A 244 7.16 -12.11 -2.76
CA VAL A 244 7.42 -12.65 -1.42
C VAL A 244 7.94 -11.50 -0.58
N SER A 245 7.45 -11.35 0.66
CA SER A 245 7.87 -10.27 1.54
C SER A 245 8.21 -10.78 2.95
N VAL A 246 8.98 -9.96 3.68
CA VAL A 246 9.16 -10.09 5.13
C VAL A 246 8.09 -9.25 5.82
N GLU A 247 7.14 -9.93 6.45
CA GLU A 247 6.01 -9.27 7.11
C GLU A 247 6.40 -8.75 8.49
N ARG A 248 7.14 -9.58 9.25
CA ARG A 248 7.45 -9.27 10.65
C ARG A 248 8.55 -10.15 11.22
N VAL A 249 9.31 -9.58 12.14
CA VAL A 249 10.19 -10.34 13.05
C VAL A 249 9.55 -10.42 14.44
N PHE A 250 9.33 -11.63 14.94
CA PHE A 250 8.79 -11.91 16.26
C PHE A 250 9.92 -12.27 17.23
N LEU A 251 9.89 -11.61 18.38
CA LEU A 251 10.84 -11.80 19.47
C LEU A 251 10.08 -12.14 20.76
N PRO A 252 10.52 -13.13 21.55
CA PRO A 252 9.97 -13.36 22.87
C PRO A 252 10.37 -12.22 23.80
N THR A 253 9.53 -11.91 24.78
CA THR A 253 9.82 -10.93 25.82
C THR A 253 9.60 -11.53 27.21
N PRO A 254 10.53 -11.30 28.16
CA PRO A 254 11.78 -10.55 28.02
C PRO A 254 12.92 -11.38 27.41
N ILE A 255 13.96 -10.71 26.89
CA ILE A 255 15.18 -11.33 26.37
C ILE A 255 16.30 -11.16 27.39
N VAL A 256 16.93 -12.25 27.84
CA VAL A 256 18.03 -12.20 28.81
C VAL A 256 19.36 -12.49 28.11
N ARG A 257 20.41 -11.72 28.44
CA ARG A 257 21.75 -11.92 27.88
C ARG A 257 22.25 -13.36 28.08
N HIS A 258 23.02 -13.85 27.10
CA HIS A 258 23.61 -15.20 27.03
C HIS A 258 22.62 -16.36 26.97
N LEU A 259 21.31 -16.13 26.95
CA LEU A 259 20.33 -17.17 26.61
C LEU A 259 20.15 -17.27 25.10
N ASP A 260 19.81 -18.48 24.66
CA ASP A 260 19.37 -18.74 23.30
C ASP A 260 17.91 -18.28 23.16
N VAL A 261 17.65 -17.45 22.17
CA VAL A 261 16.38 -16.77 21.95
C VAL A 261 15.85 -17.19 20.59
N PRO A 262 14.68 -17.86 20.51
CA PRO A 262 14.06 -18.14 19.21
C PRO A 262 13.60 -16.82 18.58
N ILE A 263 13.99 -16.59 17.33
CA ILE A 263 13.60 -15.41 16.54
C ILE A 263 12.83 -15.92 15.34
N ASP A 264 11.54 -15.58 15.29
CA ASP A 264 10.62 -16.09 14.27
C ASP A 264 10.37 -14.99 13.24
N VAL A 265 10.87 -15.18 12.01
CA VAL A 265 10.67 -14.26 10.89
C VAL A 265 9.48 -14.76 10.06
N LEU A 266 8.42 -13.97 10.00
CA LEU A 266 7.21 -14.26 9.23
C LEU A 266 7.37 -13.73 7.80
N LEU A 267 7.19 -14.63 6.84
CA LEU A 267 7.23 -14.35 5.42
C LEU A 267 5.87 -14.61 4.81
N HIS A 268 5.57 -13.96 3.69
CA HIS A 268 4.34 -14.16 2.95
C HIS A 268 4.60 -14.26 1.46
N ASN A 269 4.06 -15.29 0.82
CA ASN A 269 4.04 -15.41 -0.64
C ASN A 269 2.67 -14.97 -1.18
N TYR A 270 2.61 -13.82 -1.84
CA TYR A 270 1.41 -13.29 -2.51
C TYR A 270 1.13 -13.95 -3.86
N GLY A 271 2.05 -14.77 -4.36
CA GLY A 271 1.96 -15.48 -5.62
C GLY A 271 1.00 -16.66 -5.61
N LYS A 272 0.62 -17.08 -6.82
CA LYS A 272 -0.20 -18.28 -7.07
C LYS A 272 0.62 -19.57 -7.14
N THR A 273 1.95 -19.46 -7.08
CA THR A 273 2.88 -20.59 -7.18
C THR A 273 3.78 -20.65 -5.95
N PRO A 274 4.14 -21.84 -5.47
CA PRO A 274 5.08 -21.97 -4.36
C PRO A 274 6.46 -21.48 -4.77
N VAL A 275 7.15 -20.77 -3.86
CA VAL A 275 8.55 -20.35 -4.04
C VAL A 275 9.40 -21.22 -3.12
N ARG A 276 10.44 -21.82 -3.66
CA ARG A 276 11.31 -22.76 -2.93
C ARG A 276 12.66 -22.15 -2.63
N ALA A 277 13.24 -22.56 -1.52
CA ALA A 277 14.57 -22.19 -1.07
C ALA A 277 14.79 -20.66 -1.07
N VAL A 278 13.82 -19.90 -0.56
CA VAL A 278 13.96 -18.44 -0.36
C VAL A 278 15.06 -18.20 0.66
N PRO A 279 16.18 -17.54 0.28
CA PRO A 279 17.28 -17.24 1.19
C PRO A 279 16.91 -16.04 2.07
N ILE A 280 17.11 -16.20 3.37
CA ILE A 280 16.80 -15.18 4.38
C ILE A 280 18.01 -15.04 5.29
N GLU A 281 18.44 -13.81 5.45
CA GLU A 281 19.49 -13.36 6.34
C GLU A 281 18.86 -12.72 7.57
N LEU A 282 19.35 -13.06 8.76
CA LEU A 282 19.07 -12.33 9.99
C LEU A 282 20.36 -11.71 10.52
N ARG A 283 20.44 -10.39 10.45
CA ARG A 283 21.60 -9.62 10.89
C ARG A 283 21.32 -8.80 12.15
N SER A 284 22.32 -8.65 13.01
CA SER A 284 22.27 -7.67 14.11
C SER A 284 23.11 -6.44 13.76
N ILE A 285 22.49 -5.26 13.76
CA ILE A 285 23.18 -4.02 13.44
C ILE A 285 24.09 -3.64 14.63
N GLY A 286 25.40 -3.73 14.43
CA GLY A 286 26.42 -3.39 15.44
C GLY A 286 27.07 -4.59 16.15
N GLN A 287 26.64 -5.82 15.86
CA GLN A 287 27.34 -7.05 16.26
C GLN A 287 27.55 -7.97 15.06
N ARG A 288 28.52 -8.89 15.14
CA ARG A 288 28.69 -9.96 14.12
C ARG A 288 27.72 -11.11 14.39
N TYR A 289 26.43 -10.82 14.32
CA TYR A 289 25.40 -11.84 14.27
C TYR A 289 24.82 -11.80 12.86
N ASP A 290 25.05 -12.87 12.12
CA ASP A 290 24.76 -13.01 10.71
C ASP A 290 24.45 -14.49 10.45
N GLU A 291 23.17 -14.80 10.36
CA GLU A 291 22.64 -16.16 10.22
C GLU A 291 21.80 -16.25 8.96
N HIS A 292 22.00 -17.32 8.19
CA HIS A 292 21.28 -17.55 6.94
C HIS A 292 20.42 -18.80 7.02
N GLN A 293 19.22 -18.73 6.47
CA GLN A 293 18.32 -19.88 6.32
C GLN A 293 17.63 -19.85 4.96
N THR A 294 17.30 -21.02 4.43
CA THR A 294 16.43 -21.15 3.26
C THR A 294 15.07 -21.72 3.67
N VAL A 295 14.00 -21.14 3.14
CA VAL A 295 12.62 -21.58 3.45
C VAL A 295 11.80 -21.78 2.18
N ASP A 296 10.98 -22.84 2.17
CA ASP A 296 9.97 -23.07 1.14
C ASP A 296 8.65 -22.42 1.56
N ILE A 297 8.09 -21.56 0.71
CA ILE A 297 6.87 -20.79 1.01
C ILE A 297 5.76 -21.18 0.02
N PRO A 298 4.73 -21.91 0.46
CA PRO A 298 3.60 -22.25 -0.39
C PRO A 298 2.85 -21.01 -0.90
N ALA A 299 2.17 -21.17 -2.04
CA ALA A 299 1.41 -20.10 -2.68
C ALA A 299 0.32 -19.50 -1.77
N GLY A 300 0.26 -18.17 -1.65
CA GLY A 300 -0.79 -17.47 -0.90
C GLY A 300 -0.76 -17.71 0.62
N THR A 301 0.37 -18.14 1.18
CA THR A 301 0.48 -18.50 2.60
C THR A 301 1.61 -17.78 3.31
N PHE A 302 1.47 -17.69 4.63
CA PHE A 302 2.53 -17.29 5.53
C PHE A 302 3.40 -18.49 5.91
N THR A 303 4.72 -18.29 6.02
CA THR A 303 5.66 -19.28 6.54
C THR A 303 6.65 -18.62 7.48
N THR A 304 7.05 -19.33 8.54
CA THR A 304 7.99 -18.82 9.54
C THR A 304 9.37 -19.42 9.34
N ALA A 305 10.39 -18.58 9.17
CA ALA A 305 11.79 -18.94 9.34
C ALA A 305 12.16 -18.76 10.81
N ARG A 306 12.86 -19.72 11.40
CA ARG A 306 13.21 -19.70 12.83
C ARG A 306 14.72 -19.69 13.00
N PHE A 307 15.21 -18.62 13.60
CA PHE A 307 16.60 -18.42 13.97
C PHE A 307 16.77 -18.54 15.49
N ILE A 308 18.01 -18.71 15.95
CA ILE A 308 18.34 -18.74 17.37
C ILE A 308 19.40 -17.67 17.66
N GLY A 309 18.98 -16.57 18.27
CA GLY A 309 19.85 -15.46 18.64
C GLY A 309 20.42 -15.61 20.05
N ARG A 310 21.66 -15.17 20.24
CA ARG A 310 22.30 -15.10 21.58
C ARG A 310 22.99 -13.76 21.77
N PHE A 311 22.53 -12.99 22.75
CA PHE A 311 22.97 -11.61 22.96
C PHE A 311 23.94 -11.48 24.14
N PRO A 312 25.18 -11.00 23.96
CA PRO A 312 26.17 -10.96 25.04
C PRO A 312 26.01 -9.75 25.98
N ASN A 313 25.50 -8.63 25.47
CA ASN A 313 25.42 -7.35 26.16
C ASN A 313 23.96 -6.95 26.39
N PRO A 314 23.63 -6.35 27.54
CA PRO A 314 22.30 -5.77 27.76
C PRO A 314 22.10 -4.49 26.94
N GLY A 315 20.85 -4.06 26.81
CA GLY A 315 20.43 -2.90 26.02
C GLY A 315 19.69 -3.27 24.73
N PRO A 316 19.31 -2.28 23.93
CA PRO A 316 18.63 -2.50 22.66
C PRO A 316 19.60 -3.04 21.60
N HIS A 317 19.21 -4.09 20.90
CA HIS A 317 19.88 -4.59 19.69
C HIS A 317 18.90 -4.52 18.53
N ILE A 318 19.32 -3.91 17.42
CA ILE A 318 18.51 -3.87 16.21
C ILE A 318 18.79 -5.13 15.41
N LEU A 319 17.74 -5.87 15.11
CA LEU A 319 17.75 -7.03 14.24
C LEU A 319 17.06 -6.65 12.94
N ALA A 320 17.67 -7.01 11.83
CA ALA A 320 17.08 -6.86 10.51
C ALA A 320 16.99 -8.24 9.86
N ALA A 321 15.78 -8.66 9.52
CA ALA A 321 15.56 -9.86 8.71
C ALA A 321 15.37 -9.44 7.27
N ARG A 322 16.15 -10.02 6.36
CA ARG A 322 16.18 -9.64 4.95
C ARG A 322 16.08 -10.87 4.06
N ILE A 323 15.25 -10.81 3.02
CA ILE A 323 15.29 -11.76 1.91
C ILE A 323 16.47 -11.37 1.01
N GLU A 324 17.36 -12.33 0.73
CA GLU A 324 18.52 -12.08 -0.12
C GLU A 324 18.14 -12.14 -1.61
N ASP A 325 18.74 -11.27 -2.41
CA ASP A 325 18.50 -11.21 -3.86
C ASP A 325 18.77 -12.59 -4.50
N SER A 326 17.75 -13.18 -5.12
CA SER A 326 17.83 -14.49 -5.73
C SER A 326 16.94 -14.55 -6.96
N ALA A 327 17.42 -15.22 -8.02
CA ALA A 327 16.63 -15.50 -9.22
C ALA A 327 15.38 -16.36 -8.94
N ALA A 328 15.31 -16.99 -7.75
CA ALA A 328 14.14 -17.74 -7.30
C ALA A 328 12.97 -16.82 -6.87
N ILE A 329 13.23 -15.55 -6.55
CA ILE A 329 12.23 -14.61 -6.06
C ILE A 329 11.63 -13.85 -7.27
N PRO A 330 10.32 -13.99 -7.52
CA PRO A 330 9.67 -13.28 -8.61
C PRO A 330 9.48 -11.79 -8.29
N GLY A 331 9.48 -10.94 -9.32
CA GLY A 331 9.06 -9.55 -9.22
C GLY A 331 10.07 -8.56 -8.65
N ASN A 332 11.06 -9.02 -7.88
CA ASN A 332 12.14 -8.20 -7.31
C ASN A 332 11.66 -6.86 -6.70
N VAL A 333 10.62 -6.95 -5.88
CA VAL A 333 10.07 -5.80 -5.16
C VAL A 333 10.86 -5.66 -3.86
N THR A 334 11.92 -4.85 -3.86
CA THR A 334 12.92 -4.92 -2.77
C THR A 334 12.57 -4.13 -1.52
N PHE A 335 11.51 -3.33 -1.52
CA PHE A 335 11.19 -2.45 -0.39
C PHE A 335 10.50 -3.17 0.76
N ASP A 336 9.92 -4.34 0.51
CA ASP A 336 9.26 -5.21 1.49
C ASP A 336 10.04 -6.52 1.75
N ASP A 337 11.28 -6.59 1.26
CA ASP A 337 12.21 -7.70 1.51
C ASP A 337 12.94 -7.58 2.85
N GLU A 338 12.79 -6.49 3.60
CA GLU A 338 13.47 -6.28 4.89
C GLU A 338 12.50 -5.80 5.99
N SER A 339 12.63 -6.36 7.19
CA SER A 339 11.88 -5.96 8.37
C SER A 339 12.78 -5.90 9.60
N ASP A 340 12.67 -4.80 10.34
CA ASP A 340 13.45 -4.54 11.55
C ASP A 340 12.67 -4.87 12.83
N ALA A 341 13.37 -5.36 13.84
CA ALA A 341 12.87 -5.47 15.21
C ALA A 341 13.93 -5.07 16.23
N ILE A 342 13.48 -4.56 17.37
CA ILE A 342 14.35 -4.18 18.49
C ILE A 342 14.24 -5.27 19.57
N ALA A 343 15.37 -5.93 19.82
CA ALA A 343 15.55 -6.84 20.92
C ALA A 343 16.07 -6.08 22.15
N ASP A 344 15.19 -5.80 23.11
CA ASP A 344 15.58 -5.21 24.39
C ASP A 344 16.12 -6.29 25.33
N VAL A 345 17.44 -6.39 25.40
CA VAL A 345 18.14 -7.42 26.18
C VAL A 345 18.36 -6.92 27.61
N VAL A 346 17.90 -7.68 28.59
CA VAL A 346 18.05 -7.37 30.01
C VAL A 346 19.14 -8.24 30.66
N GLU A 347 19.66 -7.73 31.77
CA GLU A 347 20.46 -8.55 32.68
C GLU A 347 19.59 -9.65 33.32
N PRO A 348 20.17 -10.81 33.68
CA PRO A 348 19.44 -11.84 34.40
C PRO A 348 18.85 -11.30 35.70
N LEU A 349 17.64 -11.74 36.04
CA LEU A 349 17.00 -11.32 37.29
C LEU A 349 17.81 -11.82 38.48
N ARG A 350 18.18 -10.91 39.38
CA ARG A 350 18.86 -11.29 40.62
C ARG A 350 17.82 -11.63 41.67
N VAL A 351 17.84 -12.86 42.18
CA VAL A 351 16.83 -13.38 43.10
C VAL A 351 17.49 -13.74 44.43
N CYS A 352 17.04 -13.11 45.52
CA CYS A 352 17.45 -13.49 46.87
C CYS A 352 16.38 -14.40 47.48
N ILE A 353 16.73 -15.64 47.79
CA ILE A 353 15.84 -16.61 48.44
C ILE A 353 16.21 -16.68 49.92
N VAL A 354 15.27 -16.32 50.79
CA VAL A 354 15.42 -16.35 52.23
C VAL A 354 14.66 -17.55 52.78
N THR A 355 15.36 -18.41 53.51
CA THR A 355 14.82 -19.66 54.07
C THR A 355 14.89 -19.62 55.60
N PRO A 356 13.99 -20.32 56.33
CA PRO A 356 13.95 -20.27 57.79
C PRO A 356 15.23 -20.82 58.41
N ASP A 357 15.70 -20.17 59.48
CA ASP A 357 16.83 -20.69 60.25
C ASP A 357 16.42 -21.89 61.12
N ASN A 358 17.21 -22.96 61.06
CA ASN A 358 16.94 -24.20 61.81
C ASN A 358 17.44 -24.14 63.27
N SER A 359 17.96 -23.00 63.73
CA SER A 359 18.58 -22.87 65.07
C SER A 359 17.62 -22.40 66.17
N THR A 360 16.43 -21.89 65.83
CA THR A 360 15.44 -21.45 66.82
C THR A 360 14.72 -22.64 67.45
N THR A 361 15.37 -23.19 68.47
CA THR A 361 14.78 -24.14 69.41
C THR A 361 13.62 -23.44 70.12
N GLN A 362 12.38 -23.82 69.77
CA GLN A 362 11.18 -23.40 70.48
C GLN A 362 11.24 -23.94 71.94
N PRO A 363 10.83 -23.17 72.97
CA PRO A 363 10.60 -23.75 74.30
C PRO A 363 9.53 -24.83 74.16
N ALA A 364 9.89 -26.06 74.55
CA ALA A 364 9.05 -27.24 74.41
C ALA A 364 7.71 -27.03 75.13
N THR A 365 6.63 -26.90 74.36
CA THR A 365 5.26 -27.08 74.88
C THR A 365 4.35 -27.53 73.74
N GLU A 366 4.67 -28.65 73.08
CA GLU A 366 3.73 -29.60 72.46
C GLU A 366 4.49 -30.77 71.80
N PRO A 367 3.88 -31.96 71.65
CA PRO A 367 4.59 -33.17 71.25
C PRO A 367 5.03 -33.09 69.78
N ALA A 368 6.33 -33.29 69.57
CA ALA A 368 6.99 -33.28 68.28
C ALA A 368 6.42 -34.37 67.34
N ALA A 369 5.67 -33.94 66.32
CA ALA A 369 5.64 -34.65 65.06
C ALA A 369 6.97 -34.35 64.34
N THR A 370 7.96 -35.22 64.54
CA THR A 370 9.22 -35.23 63.80
C THR A 370 8.96 -35.39 62.30
N LEU A 371 8.84 -34.27 61.59
CA LEU A 371 9.17 -34.23 60.17
C LEU A 371 10.70 -34.25 60.04
N PRO A 372 11.29 -35.21 59.32
CA PRO A 372 12.74 -35.32 59.21
C PRO A 372 13.31 -34.11 58.47
N ALA A 373 14.42 -33.56 58.97
CA ALA A 373 15.19 -32.45 58.42
C ALA A 373 15.66 -32.61 56.95
N THR A 374 15.34 -33.73 56.30
CA THR A 374 15.64 -34.05 54.91
C THR A 374 14.71 -33.38 53.89
N THR A 375 13.56 -32.82 54.29
CA THR A 375 12.61 -32.19 53.36
C THR A 375 12.94 -30.73 53.03
N GLN A 376 13.51 -29.95 53.95
CA GLN A 376 13.77 -28.51 53.74
C GLN A 376 15.07 -28.22 52.98
N ALA A 377 16.16 -28.94 53.25
CA ALA A 377 17.35 -28.90 52.38
C ALA A 377 17.03 -29.34 50.94
N ALA A 378 16.00 -30.19 50.77
CA ALA A 378 15.46 -30.58 49.47
C ALA A 378 14.52 -29.52 48.84
N THR A 379 13.97 -28.57 49.63
CA THR A 379 13.05 -27.52 49.15
C THR A 379 13.82 -26.30 48.65
N ASP A 380 14.81 -25.81 49.42
CA ASP A 380 15.83 -24.85 48.97
C ASP A 380 16.52 -25.35 47.69
N SER A 381 16.68 -26.67 47.59
CA SER A 381 17.21 -27.35 46.42
C SER A 381 16.29 -27.36 45.20
N ARG A 382 14.97 -27.39 45.40
CA ARG A 382 13.99 -27.48 44.31
C ARG A 382 13.67 -26.11 43.73
N LEU A 383 13.47 -25.10 44.58
CA LEU A 383 13.19 -23.74 44.11
C LEU A 383 14.39 -23.15 43.36
N MET A 384 15.61 -23.32 43.90
CA MET A 384 16.83 -22.95 43.19
C MET A 384 16.98 -23.69 41.86
N ALA A 385 16.67 -24.99 41.80
CA ALA A 385 16.74 -25.77 40.56
C ALA A 385 15.66 -25.35 39.53
N ALA A 386 14.54 -24.79 39.96
CA ALA A 386 13.50 -24.30 39.07
C ALA A 386 13.82 -22.91 38.49
N ILE A 387 14.44 -22.04 39.30
CA ILE A 387 14.73 -20.65 38.92
C ILE A 387 16.09 -20.52 38.19
N ALA A 388 17.10 -21.27 38.65
CA ALA A 388 18.47 -21.24 38.15
C ALA A 388 19.03 -22.66 38.02
N PRO A 389 18.50 -23.49 37.08
CA PRO A 389 18.91 -24.88 36.92
C PRO A 389 20.39 -25.06 36.59
N PHE A 390 20.99 -24.16 35.81
CA PHE A 390 22.35 -24.33 35.31
C PHE A 390 23.43 -23.85 36.29
N GLN A 391 23.10 -22.90 37.17
CA GLN A 391 23.98 -22.40 38.23
C GLN A 391 24.48 -23.52 39.15
N ARG A 392 23.74 -24.63 39.30
CA ARG A 392 24.16 -25.81 40.09
C ARG A 392 24.94 -26.85 39.32
N SER A 393 24.78 -26.89 38.00
CA SER A 393 25.29 -27.98 37.16
C SER A 393 26.76 -27.77 36.75
N ASN A 394 27.38 -26.62 37.08
CA ASN A 394 28.66 -26.18 36.52
C ASN A 394 28.69 -26.25 34.97
N SER A 395 27.53 -26.12 34.34
CA SER A 395 27.39 -26.02 32.89
C SER A 395 27.63 -24.59 32.43
N ASN A 396 28.22 -24.41 31.24
CA ASN A 396 28.38 -23.09 30.61
C ASN A 396 27.06 -22.47 30.08
N ALA A 397 25.91 -23.04 30.42
CA ALA A 397 24.60 -22.51 30.08
C ALA A 397 24.24 -21.36 31.03
N ALA A 398 23.63 -20.30 30.48
CA ALA A 398 23.14 -19.18 31.26
C ALA A 398 21.73 -19.49 31.79
N ASP A 399 21.37 -18.88 32.92
CA ASP A 399 20.03 -18.94 33.49
C ASP A 399 19.29 -17.61 33.30
N PHE A 400 17.96 -17.66 33.29
CA PHE A 400 17.10 -16.48 33.23
C PHE A 400 17.22 -15.60 34.49
N ALA A 401 17.56 -16.24 35.61
CA ALA A 401 17.76 -15.60 36.90
C ALA A 401 19.07 -16.11 37.54
N ILE A 402 19.71 -15.24 38.31
CA ILE A 402 20.82 -15.60 39.19
C ILE A 402 20.27 -15.60 40.60
N ALA A 403 20.29 -16.74 41.27
CA ALA A 403 19.72 -16.88 42.59
C ALA A 403 20.80 -17.04 43.67
N SER A 404 20.56 -16.45 44.84
CA SER A 404 21.34 -16.64 46.06
C SER A 404 20.41 -17.09 47.19
N SER A 405 20.84 -18.05 48.00
CA SER A 405 20.09 -18.53 49.17
C SER A 405 20.74 -18.05 50.46
N ALA A 406 19.93 -17.53 51.38
CA ALA A 406 20.40 -17.09 52.69
C ALA A 406 19.41 -17.49 53.81
N SER A 407 19.95 -17.79 55.00
CA SER A 407 19.13 -18.08 56.19
C SER A 407 18.53 -16.79 56.76
N SER A 408 17.32 -16.87 57.32
CA SER A 408 16.60 -15.74 57.93
C SER A 408 17.41 -14.99 58.98
N ASP A 409 18.36 -15.66 59.64
CA ASP A 409 19.15 -15.10 60.76
C ASP A 409 20.44 -14.40 60.31
N SER A 410 20.76 -14.48 59.01
CA SER A 410 22.02 -14.00 58.42
C SER A 410 21.95 -12.56 57.84
N THR A 411 23.02 -12.15 57.15
CA THR A 411 23.25 -10.83 56.51
C THR A 411 22.53 -10.65 55.16
N TRP A 412 21.49 -11.44 54.85
CA TRP A 412 20.70 -11.31 53.61
C TRP A 412 20.11 -9.91 53.38
N ARG A 413 20.02 -9.13 54.46
CA ARG A 413 19.65 -7.71 54.45
C ARG A 413 20.52 -6.86 53.52
N ASP A 414 21.79 -7.21 53.38
CA ASP A 414 22.73 -6.48 52.52
C ASP A 414 22.59 -6.90 51.06
N ASP A 415 22.20 -8.16 50.83
CA ASP A 415 21.94 -8.74 49.51
C ASP A 415 20.67 -8.17 48.84
N LEU A 416 19.70 -7.68 49.63
CA LEU A 416 18.50 -7.01 49.12
C LEU A 416 18.82 -5.81 48.22
N ASN A 417 19.93 -5.11 48.46
CA ASN A 417 20.36 -3.98 47.62
C ASN A 417 20.89 -4.43 46.25
N ALA A 418 21.31 -5.68 46.13
CA ALA A 418 21.91 -6.26 44.92
C ALA A 418 20.94 -7.18 44.17
N CYS A 419 19.75 -7.46 44.72
CA CYS A 419 18.72 -8.30 44.11
C CYS A 419 17.58 -7.47 43.48
N ASN A 420 16.86 -8.05 42.53
CA ASN A 420 15.64 -7.49 41.94
C ASN A 420 14.38 -8.08 42.55
N VAL A 421 14.45 -9.35 42.97
CA VAL A 421 13.34 -10.09 43.58
C VAL A 421 13.82 -10.75 44.87
N CYS A 422 13.05 -10.60 45.94
CA CYS A 422 13.23 -11.33 47.19
C CYS A 422 12.11 -12.38 47.31
N ILE A 423 12.49 -13.64 47.56
CA ILE A 423 11.57 -14.73 47.83
C ILE A 423 11.73 -15.13 49.29
N LEU A 424 10.66 -15.03 50.08
CA LEU A 424 10.59 -15.59 51.42
C LEU A 424 10.00 -16.98 51.32
N ASP A 425 10.83 -18.02 51.45
CA ASP A 425 10.41 -19.41 51.33
C ASP A 425 10.26 -20.03 52.73
N GLY A 426 9.02 -20.12 53.23
CA GLY A 426 8.72 -20.74 54.53
C GLY A 426 9.24 -19.97 55.75
N VAL A 427 9.61 -18.70 55.60
CA VAL A 427 10.07 -17.84 56.72
C VAL A 427 8.91 -17.57 57.66
N ARG A 428 9.06 -17.87 58.95
CA ARG A 428 7.98 -17.76 59.96
C ARG A 428 7.98 -16.46 60.74
N PHE A 429 9.17 -15.93 61.04
CA PHE A 429 9.34 -14.74 61.85
C PHE A 429 10.30 -13.78 61.17
N LEU A 430 9.93 -12.49 61.16
CA LEU A 430 10.78 -11.40 60.73
C LEU A 430 10.86 -10.37 61.87
N SER A 431 12.08 -9.97 62.21
CA SER A 431 12.31 -8.84 63.10
C SER A 431 11.82 -7.53 62.48
N ALA A 432 11.48 -6.54 63.30
CA ALA A 432 11.03 -5.23 62.83
C ALA A 432 12.02 -4.55 61.87
N GLU A 433 13.33 -4.75 62.08
CA GLU A 433 14.37 -4.24 61.18
C GLU A 433 14.33 -4.92 59.79
N GLN A 434 14.13 -6.24 59.75
CA GLN A 434 14.01 -6.98 58.49
C GLN A 434 12.79 -6.56 57.71
N VAL A 435 11.65 -6.38 58.40
CA VAL A 435 10.42 -5.90 57.76
C VAL A 435 10.64 -4.51 57.16
N ALA A 436 11.24 -3.58 57.92
CA ALA A 436 11.54 -2.24 57.42
C ALA A 436 12.43 -2.24 56.17
N LYS A 437 13.42 -3.15 56.10
CA LYS A 437 14.28 -3.30 54.92
C LYS A 437 13.55 -3.90 53.71
N ILE A 438 12.73 -4.93 53.90
CA ILE A 438 11.91 -5.47 52.82
C ILE A 438 10.94 -4.41 52.30
N GLN A 439 10.30 -3.65 53.20
CA GLN A 439 9.42 -2.55 52.80
C GLN A 439 10.16 -1.50 51.98
N ALA A 440 11.36 -1.09 52.42
CA ALA A 440 12.18 -0.14 51.67
C ALA A 440 12.58 -0.70 50.30
N PHE A 441 12.87 -2.00 50.20
CA PHE A 441 13.17 -2.69 48.95
C PHE A 441 11.97 -2.70 47.99
N VAL A 442 10.77 -3.09 48.47
CA VAL A 442 9.54 -3.09 47.67
C VAL A 442 9.15 -1.68 47.25
N PHE A 443 9.26 -0.69 48.16
CA PHE A 443 8.95 0.71 47.87
C PHE A 443 9.86 1.30 46.78
N ARG A 444 11.10 0.81 46.65
CA ARG A 444 12.03 1.18 45.57
C ARG A 444 11.76 0.43 44.25
N GLY A 445 10.74 -0.42 44.19
CA GLY A 445 10.35 -1.19 43.01
C GLY A 445 10.83 -2.65 42.98
N GLY A 446 11.40 -3.16 44.08
CA GLY A 446 11.78 -4.57 44.21
C GLY A 446 10.57 -5.50 44.27
N GLY A 447 10.68 -6.68 43.66
CA GLY A 447 9.63 -7.70 43.70
C GLY A 447 9.71 -8.54 44.97
N LEU A 448 8.62 -8.67 45.73
CA LEU A 448 8.54 -9.57 46.87
C LEU A 448 7.60 -10.74 46.58
N LEU A 449 8.10 -11.96 46.73
CA LEU A 449 7.30 -13.18 46.70
C LEU A 449 7.35 -13.85 48.07
N VAL A 450 6.20 -14.18 48.63
CA VAL A 450 6.10 -14.87 49.92
C VAL A 450 5.49 -16.24 49.67
N LEU A 451 6.25 -17.29 49.92
CA LEU A 451 5.82 -18.67 49.81
C LEU A 451 5.56 -19.21 51.24
N PRO A 452 4.31 -19.60 51.56
CA PRO A 452 3.98 -20.15 52.86
C PRO A 452 4.67 -21.50 53.08
N ASP A 453 4.89 -21.87 54.34
CA ASP A 453 5.21 -23.26 54.67
C ASP A 453 3.98 -24.17 54.46
N ASN A 454 4.21 -25.49 54.40
CA ASN A 454 3.14 -26.46 54.13
C ASN A 454 1.96 -26.39 55.11
N ASP A 455 2.17 -25.84 56.31
CA ASP A 455 1.15 -25.71 57.35
C ASP A 455 0.43 -24.34 57.30
N GLY A 456 0.82 -23.43 56.41
CA GLY A 456 0.28 -22.06 56.30
C GLY A 456 0.63 -21.13 57.48
N ARG A 457 1.20 -21.67 58.55
CA ARG A 457 1.51 -20.97 59.80
C ARG A 457 2.57 -19.87 59.61
N ALA A 458 3.50 -20.07 58.68
CA ALA A 458 4.47 -19.05 58.31
C ALA A 458 3.79 -17.79 57.76
N LEU A 459 2.74 -17.96 56.95
CA LEU A 459 2.03 -16.83 56.36
C LEU A 459 1.23 -16.06 57.40
N ASP A 460 0.58 -16.72 58.36
CA ASP A 460 -0.18 -16.05 59.42
C ASP A 460 0.73 -15.27 60.38
N GLN A 461 1.91 -15.80 60.70
CA GLN A 461 2.87 -15.15 61.61
C GLN A 461 3.63 -14.02 60.91
N VAL A 462 4.05 -14.23 59.66
CA VAL A 462 4.60 -13.15 58.82
C VAL A 462 3.51 -12.11 58.59
N ALA A 463 2.28 -12.48 58.25
CA ALA A 463 1.18 -11.53 58.06
C ALA A 463 0.86 -10.76 59.34
N GLY A 464 0.88 -11.37 60.52
CA GLY A 464 0.65 -10.68 61.79
C GLY A 464 1.72 -9.62 62.11
N SER A 465 3.00 -9.97 61.94
CA SER A 465 4.13 -9.03 62.12
C SER A 465 4.21 -7.98 60.99
N SER A 466 3.83 -8.38 59.77
CA SER A 466 3.78 -7.56 58.55
C SER A 466 2.54 -6.64 58.48
N MET A 467 1.44 -6.99 59.15
CA MET A 467 0.22 -6.17 59.26
C MET A 467 0.46 -4.98 60.18
N ALA A 468 1.16 -5.18 61.30
CA ALA A 468 1.51 -4.10 62.22
C ALA A 468 2.46 -3.07 61.59
N SER A 469 3.16 -3.46 60.52
CA SER A 469 4.18 -2.65 59.83
C SER A 469 3.75 -2.19 58.44
N GLY A 470 2.74 -2.81 57.80
CA GLY A 470 2.19 -2.41 56.49
C GLY A 470 2.87 -3.04 55.28
N LEU A 471 3.47 -4.23 55.41
CA LEU A 471 4.21 -4.90 54.33
C LEU A 471 3.29 -5.65 53.33
N LEU A 472 2.13 -6.14 53.76
CA LEU A 472 1.14 -6.79 52.88
C LEU A 472 0.09 -5.79 52.36
N PRO A 473 -0.32 -5.89 51.08
CA PRO A 473 -1.27 -4.95 50.48
C PRO A 473 -2.71 -5.11 51.00
N ALA A 474 -3.02 -6.20 51.68
CA ALA A 474 -4.33 -6.48 52.25
C ALA A 474 -4.22 -7.41 53.47
N THR A 475 -5.24 -7.37 54.32
CA THR A 475 -5.35 -8.25 55.48
C THR A 475 -5.78 -9.65 55.05
N LEU A 476 -4.91 -10.64 55.27
CA LEU A 476 -5.28 -12.05 55.10
C LEU A 476 -6.17 -12.48 56.28
N SER A 477 -7.37 -12.98 55.99
CA SER A 477 -8.23 -13.59 57.00
C SER A 477 -7.80 -15.05 57.20
N PRO A 478 -7.86 -15.59 58.44
CA PRO A 478 -7.58 -16.99 58.66
C PRO A 478 -8.49 -17.85 57.79
N ALA A 479 -7.94 -18.93 57.21
CA ALA A 479 -8.70 -19.84 56.37
C ALA A 479 -9.94 -20.34 57.15
N GLN A 480 -11.13 -20.10 56.61
CA GLN A 480 -12.33 -20.71 57.18
C GLN A 480 -12.21 -22.23 57.01
N PRO A 481 -12.37 -23.02 58.09
CA PRO A 481 -12.43 -24.47 57.95
C PRO A 481 -13.64 -24.81 57.08
N ILE A 482 -13.40 -25.59 56.02
CA ILE A 482 -14.44 -26.14 55.13
C ILE A 482 -15.23 -27.21 55.88
#